data_AF-A0A0P9Q481-F1
#
_entry.id   AF-A0A0P9Q481-F1
#
_cell.length_a   1.000
_cell.length_b   1.000
_cell.length_c   1.000
_cell.angle_alpha   90.00
_cell.angle_beta   90.00
_cell.angle_gamma   90.00
#
_symmetry.space_group_name_H-M   'P 1'
#
loop_
_entity.id
_entity.type
_entity.pdbx_description
1 polymer ?
#
loop_
_entity_poly.entity_id
_entity_poly.type
_entity_poly.pdbx_seq_one_letter_code
_entity_poly.pdbx_strand_id
1 'polypeptide(L)'
;MAELKREKAMKRILLGTLFAAVSINAMAQAPGGPDCGWGNMLFEGQRGTPAHFLASTTNGTSGNATFGMTSGTNGCSTNGALTYGGKSWLAMNGMMDELSKDMAMGQGEALTTYAVVLGVAPEDREHFAAVTHEHFSQIFSKADATAEDVHTNTVNVLKNDPTLAKYATQA
;
A
#
# COMPACT_ATOMS: atom_id res chain seq x y z
N MET A 1 -43.01 -7.83 -27.46
CA MET A 1 -41.57 -7.60 -27.76
C MET A 1 -40.91 -6.59 -26.82
N ALA A 2 -41.62 -5.54 -26.35
CA ALA A 2 -41.07 -4.55 -25.42
C ALA A 2 -40.79 -5.10 -24.00
N GLU A 3 -41.68 -5.96 -23.48
CA GLU A 3 -41.55 -6.59 -22.15
C GLU A 3 -40.30 -7.49 -22.03
N LEU A 4 -40.00 -8.29 -23.05
CA LEU A 4 -38.82 -9.17 -23.08
C LEU A 4 -37.49 -8.39 -23.07
N LYS A 5 -37.52 -7.16 -23.60
CA LYS A 5 -36.35 -6.26 -23.67
C LYS A 5 -36.07 -5.61 -22.30
N ARG A 6 -37.12 -5.34 -21.52
CA ARG A 6 -37.04 -4.79 -20.15
C ARG A 6 -36.50 -5.83 -19.16
N GLU A 7 -36.95 -7.09 -19.25
CA GLU A 7 -36.44 -8.20 -18.43
C GLU A 7 -34.94 -8.44 -18.63
N LYS A 8 -34.47 -8.49 -19.89
CA LYS A 8 -33.03 -8.63 -20.20
C LYS A 8 -32.21 -7.43 -19.72
N ALA A 9 -32.75 -6.22 -19.80
CA ALA A 9 -32.07 -5.02 -19.30
C ALA A 9 -31.95 -5.05 -17.76
N MET A 10 -33.01 -5.43 -17.04
CA MET A 10 -33.01 -5.53 -15.59
C MET A 10 -32.06 -6.63 -15.08
N LYS A 11 -32.02 -7.80 -15.73
CA LYS A 11 -31.04 -8.87 -15.42
C LYS A 11 -29.59 -8.45 -15.65
N ARG A 12 -29.32 -7.64 -16.68
CA ARG A 12 -27.97 -7.10 -16.95
C ARG A 12 -27.56 -6.04 -15.94
N ILE A 13 -28.49 -5.24 -15.47
CA ILE A 13 -28.26 -4.24 -14.42
C ILE A 13 -28.01 -4.94 -13.07
N LEU A 14 -28.79 -5.98 -12.75
CA LEU A 14 -28.63 -6.77 -11.52
C LEU A 14 -27.34 -7.61 -11.49
N LEU A 15 -26.83 -8.10 -12.64
CA LEU A 15 -25.52 -8.73 -12.71
C LEU A 15 -24.35 -7.72 -12.64
N GLY A 16 -24.56 -6.48 -13.09
CA GLY A 16 -23.54 -5.43 -13.05
C GLY A 16 -23.28 -4.86 -11.66
N THR A 17 -24.28 -4.90 -10.77
CA THR A 17 -24.16 -4.37 -9.41
C THR A 17 -23.51 -5.34 -8.41
N LEU A 18 -23.37 -6.63 -8.77
CA LEU A 18 -22.80 -7.63 -7.86
C LEU A 18 -21.25 -7.59 -7.79
N PHE A 19 -20.58 -6.95 -8.75
CA PHE A 19 -19.11 -6.84 -8.77
C PHE A 19 -18.55 -5.58 -8.08
N ALA A 20 -19.40 -4.73 -7.49
CA ALA A 20 -18.96 -3.47 -6.87
C ALA A 20 -18.73 -3.55 -5.35
N ALA A 21 -18.80 -4.74 -4.74
CA ALA A 21 -18.92 -4.85 -3.29
C ALA A 21 -17.91 -5.80 -2.64
N VAL A 22 -16.61 -5.71 -2.98
CA VAL A 22 -15.54 -6.03 -2.02
C VAL A 22 -14.29 -5.21 -2.38
N SER A 23 -14.34 -3.89 -2.21
CA SER A 23 -13.10 -3.16 -1.97
C SER A 23 -12.71 -3.44 -0.53
N ILE A 24 -11.87 -4.45 -0.30
CA ILE A 24 -11.19 -4.62 0.98
C ILE A 24 -10.27 -3.40 1.08
N ASN A 25 -10.77 -2.32 1.67
CA ASN A 25 -9.93 -1.16 1.97
C ASN A 25 -8.86 -1.70 2.92
N ALA A 26 -7.62 -1.76 2.45
CA ALA A 26 -6.48 -1.92 3.34
C ALA A 26 -6.52 -0.75 4.30
N MET A 27 -7.03 -0.98 5.51
CA MET A 27 -7.07 0.04 6.54
C MET A 27 -5.62 0.32 6.92
N ALA A 28 -5.16 1.54 6.66
CA ALA A 28 -3.88 1.98 7.20
C ALA A 28 -3.98 1.90 8.72
N GLN A 29 -3.18 1.03 9.34
CA GLN A 29 -3.25 0.82 10.79
C GLN A 29 -2.55 1.98 11.50
N ALA A 30 -3.33 2.97 11.94
CA ALA A 30 -2.84 3.99 12.86
C ALA A 30 -2.42 3.32 14.20
N PRO A 31 -1.46 3.91 14.95
CA PRO A 31 -1.15 3.43 16.30
C PRO A 31 -2.40 3.36 17.18
N GLY A 32 -2.70 2.16 17.70
CA GLY A 32 -3.90 1.90 18.49
C GLY A 32 -5.16 1.58 17.66
N GLY A 33 -5.08 1.54 16.33
CA GLY A 33 -6.21 1.25 15.44
C GLY A 33 -6.90 2.51 14.90
N PRO A 34 -7.79 2.36 13.89
CA PRO A 34 -8.39 3.48 13.17
C PRO A 34 -9.30 4.37 14.04
N ASP A 35 -9.86 3.81 15.12
CA ASP A 35 -10.84 4.49 15.98
C ASP A 35 -10.24 4.93 17.34
N CYS A 36 -8.91 4.88 17.49
CA CYS A 36 -8.25 5.11 18.77
C CYS A 36 -8.21 6.58 19.21
N GLY A 37 -8.81 6.89 20.36
CA GLY A 37 -8.75 8.21 21.02
C GLY A 37 -9.98 9.09 20.77
N TRP A 38 -10.30 9.98 21.72
CA TRP A 38 -11.53 10.80 21.67
C TRP A 38 -11.53 11.88 20.58
N GLY A 39 -10.39 12.18 19.98
CA GLY A 39 -10.34 13.01 18.76
C GLY A 39 -11.13 12.37 17.63
N ASN A 40 -11.09 11.04 17.48
CA ASN A 40 -11.92 10.34 16.49
C ASN A 40 -13.42 10.45 16.85
N MET A 41 -13.76 10.38 18.13
CA MET A 41 -15.14 10.62 18.61
C MET A 41 -15.60 12.07 18.38
N LEU A 42 -14.74 13.06 18.66
CA LEU A 42 -15.07 14.48 18.55
C LEU A 42 -15.30 14.92 17.09
N PHE A 43 -14.58 14.31 16.16
CA PHE A 43 -14.64 14.61 14.73
C PHE A 43 -15.27 13.46 13.92
N GLU A 44 -16.10 12.64 14.57
CA GLU A 44 -16.74 11.48 13.94
C GLU A 44 -17.55 11.89 12.69
N GLY A 45 -17.42 11.11 11.62
CA GLY A 45 -18.09 11.36 10.33
C GLY A 45 -17.46 12.45 9.47
N GLN A 46 -16.49 13.22 9.99
CA GLN A 46 -15.75 14.19 9.19
C GLN A 46 -14.66 13.52 8.35
N ARG A 47 -14.34 14.11 7.20
CA ARG A 47 -13.42 13.55 6.22
C ARG A 47 -12.35 14.57 5.82
N GLY A 48 -11.22 14.07 5.33
CA GLY A 48 -10.15 14.90 4.77
C GLY A 48 -9.17 15.44 5.80
N THR A 49 -8.08 16.01 5.29
CA THR A 49 -6.89 16.38 6.09
C THR A 49 -7.17 17.25 7.31
N PRO A 50 -8.01 18.32 7.24
CA PRO A 50 -8.26 19.17 8.41
C PRO A 50 -8.88 18.40 9.59
N ALA A 51 -9.86 17.54 9.33
CA ALA A 51 -10.52 16.74 10.37
C ALA A 51 -9.56 15.73 11.00
N HIS A 52 -8.82 14.98 10.16
CA HIS A 52 -7.82 14.03 10.64
C HIS A 52 -6.70 14.72 11.44
N PHE A 53 -6.26 15.91 11.02
CA PHE A 53 -5.24 16.69 11.71
C PHE A 53 -5.73 17.15 13.09
N LEU A 54 -6.94 17.69 13.18
CA LEU A 54 -7.51 18.14 14.44
C LEU A 54 -7.78 16.95 15.38
N ALA A 55 -8.35 15.85 14.88
CA ALA A 55 -8.55 14.63 15.65
C ALA A 55 -7.23 14.09 16.22
N SER A 56 -6.19 13.99 15.38
CA SER A 56 -4.85 13.56 15.80
C SER A 56 -4.24 14.51 16.83
N THR A 57 -4.41 15.82 16.64
CA THR A 57 -3.93 16.84 17.58
C THR A 57 -4.64 16.70 18.93
N THR A 58 -5.96 16.53 18.95
CA THR A 58 -6.74 16.27 20.17
C THR A 58 -6.28 14.99 20.87
N ASN A 59 -6.06 13.92 20.12
CA ASN A 59 -5.55 12.65 20.65
C ASN A 59 -4.16 12.79 21.29
N GLY A 60 -3.25 13.47 20.59
CA GLY A 60 -1.88 13.67 21.04
C GLY A 60 -1.76 14.61 22.25
N THR A 61 -2.44 15.77 22.21
CA THR A 61 -2.32 16.79 23.27
C THR A 61 -3.01 16.40 24.57
N SER A 62 -4.10 15.63 24.51
CA SER A 62 -4.78 15.11 25.70
C SER A 62 -4.17 13.79 26.20
N GLY A 63 -3.27 13.17 25.43
CA GLY A 63 -2.71 11.84 25.72
C GLY A 63 -3.74 10.71 25.74
N ASN A 64 -4.98 10.95 25.31
CA ASN A 64 -6.08 10.00 25.47
C ASN A 64 -5.91 8.73 24.61
N ALA A 65 -5.19 8.82 23.49
CA ALA A 65 -4.88 7.69 22.63
C ALA A 65 -3.81 6.82 23.29
N THR A 66 -2.77 7.42 23.88
CA THR A 66 -1.76 6.71 24.65
C THR A 66 -2.36 6.02 25.87
N PHE A 67 -3.19 6.73 26.65
CA PHE A 67 -3.91 6.14 27.76
C PHE A 67 -4.84 5.01 27.30
N GLY A 68 -5.55 5.19 26.18
CA GLY A 68 -6.41 4.18 25.59
C GLY A 68 -5.64 2.91 25.20
N MET A 69 -4.48 3.05 24.56
CA MET A 69 -3.61 1.93 24.19
C MET A 69 -3.09 1.15 25.41
N THR A 70 -2.76 1.82 26.52
CA THR A 70 -2.23 1.15 27.72
C THR A 70 -3.32 0.54 28.59
N SER A 71 -4.48 1.21 28.71
CA SER A 71 -5.59 0.75 29.54
C SER A 71 -6.59 -0.14 28.80
N GLY A 72 -6.51 -0.23 27.46
CA GLY A 72 -7.50 -0.92 26.64
C GLY A 72 -8.83 -0.18 26.54
N THR A 73 -8.81 1.16 26.57
CA THR A 73 -10.01 2.03 26.53
C THR A 73 -10.00 2.95 25.31
N ASN A 74 -10.97 3.87 25.22
CA ASN A 74 -11.04 4.93 24.20
C ASN A 74 -11.01 4.41 22.74
N GLY A 75 -11.56 3.22 22.50
CA GLY A 75 -11.58 2.61 21.17
C GLY A 75 -10.22 2.10 20.68
N CYS A 76 -9.19 2.10 21.54
CA CYS A 76 -7.84 1.71 21.15
C CYS A 76 -7.61 0.19 21.30
N SER A 77 -6.87 -0.38 20.34
CA SER A 77 -6.42 -1.77 20.31
C SER A 77 -5.00 -1.86 19.74
N THR A 78 -4.13 -2.58 20.44
CA THR A 78 -2.72 -2.80 20.04
C THR A 78 -2.48 -4.22 19.50
N ASN A 79 -3.54 -4.99 19.27
CA ASN A 79 -3.45 -6.39 18.84
C ASN A 79 -2.99 -6.54 17.38
N GLY A 80 -3.18 -5.50 16.56
CA GLY A 80 -2.76 -5.49 15.15
C GLY A 80 -1.28 -5.09 15.00
N ALA A 81 -0.61 -5.67 14.00
CA ALA A 81 0.72 -5.22 13.60
C ALA A 81 0.67 -3.81 13.00
N LEU A 82 1.65 -2.96 13.32
CA LEU A 82 1.79 -1.65 12.70
C LEU A 82 2.28 -1.81 11.26
N THR A 83 1.62 -1.11 10.34
CA THR A 83 2.01 -1.02 8.94
C THR A 83 2.50 0.37 8.61
N TYR A 84 3.49 0.49 7.74
CA TYR A 84 3.94 1.76 7.22
C TYR A 84 3.50 1.90 5.76
N GLY A 85 2.49 2.73 5.51
CA GLY A 85 1.94 2.96 4.17
C GLY A 85 2.72 3.99 3.34
N GLY A 86 4.00 4.20 3.66
CA GLY A 86 4.88 5.10 2.92
C GLY A 86 6.15 4.40 2.44
N LYS A 87 6.92 5.12 1.63
CA LYS A 87 8.22 4.72 1.11
C LYS A 87 9.25 4.56 2.22
N SER A 88 9.65 3.33 2.55
CA SER A 88 10.76 3.09 3.49
C SER A 88 12.11 3.35 2.81
N TRP A 89 12.48 4.62 2.70
CA TRP A 89 13.78 5.03 2.15
C TRP A 89 14.96 4.57 3.00
N LEU A 90 14.77 4.38 4.30
CA LEU A 90 15.79 3.80 5.18
C LEU A 90 16.13 2.37 4.77
N ALA A 91 15.10 1.54 4.51
CA ALA A 91 15.31 0.17 4.06
C ALA A 91 15.97 0.14 2.67
N MET A 92 15.50 0.96 1.73
CA MET A 92 16.07 0.97 0.36
C MET A 92 17.51 1.46 0.31
N ASN A 93 17.83 2.60 0.95
CA ASN A 93 19.20 3.14 0.93
C ASN A 93 20.21 2.17 1.55
N GLY A 94 19.80 1.40 2.57
CA GLY A 94 20.68 0.43 3.24
C GLY A 94 20.96 -0.85 2.46
N MET A 95 20.33 -1.06 1.30
CA MET A 95 20.47 -2.30 0.51
C MET A 95 20.76 -2.05 -0.98
N MET A 96 21.10 -0.83 -1.38
CA MET A 96 21.25 -0.48 -2.81
C MET A 96 22.30 -1.31 -3.54
N ASP A 97 23.43 -1.58 -2.89
CA ASP A 97 24.53 -2.34 -3.48
C ASP A 97 24.13 -3.81 -3.68
N GLU A 98 23.56 -4.44 -2.66
CA GLU A 98 23.03 -5.80 -2.74
C GLU A 98 21.84 -5.89 -3.70
N LEU A 99 20.94 -4.91 -3.70
CA LEU A 99 19.78 -4.86 -4.59
C LEU A 99 20.20 -4.79 -6.05
N SER A 100 21.21 -3.96 -6.36
CA SER A 100 21.79 -3.87 -7.70
C SER A 100 22.32 -5.23 -8.16
N LYS A 101 23.13 -5.88 -7.32
CA LYS A 101 23.68 -7.20 -7.61
C LYS A 101 22.59 -8.26 -7.80
N ASP A 102 21.62 -8.31 -6.90
CA ASP A 102 20.57 -9.32 -6.89
C ASP A 102 19.60 -9.14 -8.07
N MET A 103 19.27 -7.89 -8.44
CA MET A 103 18.53 -7.61 -9.68
C MET A 103 19.34 -8.01 -10.92
N ALA A 104 20.64 -7.70 -10.96
CA ALA A 104 21.51 -8.11 -12.06
C ALA A 104 21.65 -9.64 -12.15
N MET A 105 21.48 -10.37 -11.06
CA MET A 105 21.46 -11.84 -11.04
C MET A 105 20.06 -12.44 -11.29
N GLY A 106 18.99 -11.64 -11.14
CA GLY A 106 17.59 -12.09 -11.20
C GLY A 106 17.15 -12.90 -9.98
N GLN A 107 17.93 -12.90 -8.90
CA GLN A 107 17.62 -13.60 -7.66
C GLN A 107 18.44 -13.03 -6.51
N GLY A 108 17.92 -13.14 -5.28
CA GLY A 108 18.63 -12.81 -4.06
C GLY A 108 17.75 -12.23 -2.96
N GLU A 109 18.33 -12.03 -1.79
CA GLU A 109 17.61 -11.60 -0.58
C GLU A 109 17.21 -10.14 -0.66
N ALA A 110 18.07 -9.26 -1.20
CA ALA A 110 17.76 -7.84 -1.32
C ALA A 110 16.65 -7.62 -2.35
N LEU A 111 16.68 -8.36 -3.47
CA LEU A 111 15.61 -8.34 -4.47
C LEU A 111 14.28 -8.85 -3.89
N THR A 112 14.31 -9.95 -3.14
CA THR A 112 13.11 -10.49 -2.48
C THR A 112 12.54 -9.50 -1.46
N THR A 113 13.41 -8.88 -0.66
CA THR A 113 13.01 -7.87 0.33
C THR A 113 12.42 -6.65 -0.34
N TYR A 114 13.01 -6.21 -1.46
CA TYR A 114 12.48 -5.10 -2.23
C TYR A 114 11.09 -5.40 -2.80
N ALA A 115 10.86 -6.62 -3.32
CA ALA A 115 9.54 -7.08 -3.73
C ALA A 115 8.52 -7.05 -2.59
N VAL A 116 8.92 -7.45 -1.37
CA VAL A 116 8.07 -7.38 -0.16
C VAL A 116 7.74 -5.94 0.20
N VAL A 117 8.71 -5.02 0.15
CA VAL A 117 8.51 -3.59 0.42
C VAL A 117 7.52 -2.98 -0.59
N LEU A 118 7.57 -3.41 -1.85
CA LEU A 118 6.61 -3.01 -2.89
C LEU A 118 5.24 -3.70 -2.78
N GLY A 119 5.05 -4.60 -1.80
CA GLY A 119 3.81 -5.34 -1.62
C GLY A 119 3.55 -6.40 -2.71
N VAL A 120 4.59 -6.87 -3.41
CA VAL A 120 4.47 -7.92 -4.42
C VAL A 120 4.05 -9.23 -3.75
N ALA A 121 2.93 -9.79 -4.21
CA ALA A 121 2.38 -11.03 -3.67
C ALA A 121 3.33 -12.20 -3.97
N PRO A 122 3.45 -13.20 -3.08
CA PRO A 122 4.39 -14.33 -3.24
C PRO A 122 4.37 -14.99 -4.61
N GLU A 123 3.18 -15.16 -5.20
CA GLU A 123 2.94 -15.77 -6.50
C GLU A 123 3.52 -14.98 -7.69
N ASP A 124 3.70 -13.66 -7.55
CA ASP A 124 4.20 -12.79 -8.62
C ASP A 124 5.70 -12.46 -8.46
N ARG A 125 6.36 -12.92 -7.39
CA ARG A 125 7.76 -12.55 -7.07
C ARG A 125 8.78 -13.11 -8.05
N GLU A 126 8.55 -14.32 -8.57
CA GLU A 126 9.43 -14.90 -9.58
C GLU A 126 9.38 -14.08 -10.87
N HIS A 127 8.18 -13.70 -11.31
CA HIS A 127 7.99 -12.84 -12.48
C HIS A 127 8.55 -11.43 -12.26
N PHE A 128 8.37 -10.86 -11.06
CA PHE A 128 8.98 -9.59 -10.67
C PHE A 128 10.51 -9.63 -10.76
N ALA A 129 11.13 -10.71 -10.27
CA ALA A 129 12.58 -10.87 -10.32
C ALA A 129 13.09 -10.98 -11.77
N ALA A 130 12.40 -11.73 -12.63
CA ALA A 130 12.72 -11.84 -14.04
C ALA A 130 12.60 -10.49 -14.78
N VAL A 131 11.49 -9.76 -14.58
CA VAL A 131 11.26 -8.46 -15.22
C VAL A 131 12.27 -7.41 -14.76
N THR A 132 12.56 -7.33 -13.46
CA THR A 132 13.55 -6.37 -12.95
C THR A 132 14.98 -6.70 -13.40
N HIS A 133 15.30 -7.99 -13.57
CA HIS A 133 16.54 -8.44 -14.19
C HIS A 133 16.66 -8.06 -15.67
N GLU A 134 15.63 -8.38 -16.47
CA GLU A 134 15.58 -8.05 -17.90
C GLU A 134 15.73 -6.54 -18.14
N HIS A 135 15.12 -5.74 -17.28
CA HIS A 135 15.14 -4.29 -17.35
C HIS A 135 16.22 -3.65 -16.45
N PHE A 136 17.22 -4.42 -15.99
CA PHE A 136 18.23 -3.94 -15.03
C PHE A 136 18.89 -2.62 -15.47
N SER A 137 19.33 -2.51 -16.72
CA SER A 137 19.97 -1.30 -17.25
C SER A 137 19.02 -0.10 -17.37
N GLN A 138 17.71 -0.33 -17.42
CA GLN A 138 16.71 0.74 -17.37
C GLN A 138 16.46 1.20 -15.94
N ILE A 139 16.52 0.27 -14.98
CA ILE A 139 16.33 0.53 -13.55
C ILE A 139 17.54 1.24 -12.96
N PHE A 140 18.74 0.69 -13.14
CA PHE A 140 20.03 1.26 -12.76
C PHE A 140 20.66 1.99 -13.95
N SER A 141 20.05 3.10 -14.36
CA SER A 141 20.39 3.82 -15.59
C SER A 141 21.65 4.71 -15.52
N LYS A 142 22.18 4.95 -14.32
CA LYS A 142 23.39 5.75 -14.08
C LYS A 142 24.20 5.17 -12.92
N ALA A 143 25.50 5.47 -12.89
CA ALA A 143 26.43 4.91 -11.90
C ALA A 143 26.13 5.39 -10.46
N ASP A 144 25.57 6.58 -10.30
CA ASP A 144 25.20 7.22 -9.03
C ASP A 144 23.68 7.22 -8.82
N ALA A 145 22.99 6.18 -9.27
CA ALA A 145 21.54 6.04 -9.12
C ALA A 145 21.17 6.04 -7.63
N THR A 146 20.31 6.98 -7.23
CA THR A 146 19.77 7.03 -5.87
C THR A 146 18.69 5.97 -5.68
N ALA A 147 18.36 5.65 -4.43
CA ALA A 147 17.21 4.78 -4.13
C ALA A 147 15.90 5.30 -4.74
N GLU A 148 15.73 6.61 -4.82
CA GLU A 148 14.58 7.24 -5.47
C GLU A 148 14.57 7.04 -6.99
N ASP A 149 15.74 7.18 -7.65
CA ASP A 149 15.88 6.92 -9.09
C ASP A 149 15.53 5.45 -9.41
N VAL A 150 16.15 4.51 -8.68
CA VAL A 150 15.95 3.07 -8.87
C VAL A 150 14.50 2.68 -8.61
N HIS A 151 13.90 3.22 -7.55
CA HIS A 151 12.49 2.99 -7.27
C HIS A 151 11.59 3.51 -8.39
N THR A 152 11.82 4.75 -8.83
CA THR A 152 11.03 5.39 -9.89
C THR A 152 11.12 4.61 -11.19
N ASN A 153 12.33 4.21 -11.58
CA ASN A 153 12.54 3.43 -12.79
C ASN A 153 11.91 2.04 -12.69
N THR A 154 12.02 1.37 -11.54
CA THR A 154 11.35 0.09 -11.29
C THR A 154 9.84 0.25 -11.49
N VAL A 155 9.20 1.22 -10.83
CA VAL A 155 7.77 1.46 -10.97
C VAL A 155 7.38 1.72 -12.44
N ASN A 156 8.21 2.42 -13.21
CA ASN A 156 7.96 2.64 -14.63
C ASN A 156 8.05 1.35 -15.46
N VAL A 157 8.97 0.44 -15.13
CA VAL A 157 9.02 -0.91 -15.73
C VAL A 157 7.74 -1.67 -15.39
N LEU A 158 7.33 -1.72 -14.12
CA LEU A 158 6.15 -2.46 -13.68
C LEU A 158 4.85 -1.98 -14.34
N LYS A 159 4.69 -0.67 -14.58
CA LYS A 159 3.50 -0.12 -15.26
C LYS A 159 3.27 -0.70 -16.65
N ASN A 160 4.34 -1.15 -17.31
CA ASN A 160 4.27 -1.70 -18.66
C ASN A 160 4.15 -3.23 -18.67
N ASP A 161 4.21 -3.88 -17.51
CA ASP A 161 4.05 -5.33 -17.38
C ASP A 161 2.59 -5.68 -17.04
N PRO A 162 1.93 -6.58 -17.80
CA PRO A 162 0.52 -6.89 -17.61
C PRO A 162 0.20 -7.57 -16.27
N THR A 163 1.17 -8.25 -15.66
CA THR A 163 1.02 -8.96 -14.38
C THR A 163 1.35 -8.03 -13.21
N LEU A 164 2.37 -7.18 -13.37
CA LEU A 164 2.95 -6.38 -12.28
C LEU A 164 2.42 -4.94 -12.22
N ALA A 165 1.69 -4.45 -13.22
CA ALA A 165 1.14 -3.09 -13.22
C ALA A 165 0.28 -2.79 -11.98
N LYS A 166 -0.35 -3.80 -11.39
CA LYS A 166 -1.11 -3.70 -10.14
C LYS A 166 -0.26 -3.33 -8.91
N TYR A 167 1.06 -3.56 -8.96
CA TYR A 167 2.02 -3.15 -7.93
C TYR A 167 2.64 -1.77 -8.21
N ALA A 168 2.35 -1.18 -9.37
CA ALA A 168 2.82 0.15 -9.72
C ALA A 168 2.00 1.29 -9.09
N THR A 169 1.05 0.96 -8.22
CA THR A 169 0.20 1.94 -7.52
C THR A 169 0.74 2.26 -6.13
N GLN A 170 1.39 3.41 -6.09
CA GLN A 170 1.60 4.31 -4.95
C GLN A 170 2.67 3.95 -3.90
N ALA A 171 3.60 4.90 -3.80
CA ALA A 171 4.25 5.42 -2.60
C ALA A 171 4.72 4.39 -1.57
#